data_AF-A0A3D5SFV5-F1
#
_entry.id   AF-A0A3D5SFV5-F1
#
_cell.length_a   1.000
_cell.length_b   1.000
_cell.length_c   1.000
_cell.angle_alpha   90.00
_cell.angle_beta   90.00
_cell.angle_gamma   90.00
#
_symmetry.space_group_name_H-M   'P 1'
#
loop_
_entity.id
_entity.type
_entity.pdbx_description
1 polymer ?
#
loop_
_entity_poly.entity_id
_entity_poly.type
_entity_poly.pdbx_seq_one_letter_code
_entity_poly.pdbx_strand_id
1 'polypeptide(L)'
;MSNLKENKKKILLLLTAGAALSLNRCPGKYFKILGKLKKGWKSIESQKIKQDISELYRSKLVNVKNNKDGTFSLILTEKGRQKVLRYDLEKM
;
A
#
# COMPACT_ATOMS: atom_id res chain seq x y z
N MET A 1 -0.05 -9.83 -11.91
CA MET A 1 -0.37 -9.73 -10.46
C MET A 1 -1.46 -8.69 -10.12
N SER A 2 -2.14 -8.08 -11.10
CA SER A 2 -3.05 -6.95 -10.88
C SER A 2 -4.35 -7.28 -10.14
N ASN A 3 -4.82 -8.54 -10.17
CA ASN A 3 -6.13 -8.95 -9.62
C ASN A 3 -6.08 -9.80 -8.32
N LEU A 4 -4.91 -9.92 -7.68
CA LEU A 4 -4.75 -10.76 -6.48
C LEU A 4 -4.96 -9.94 -5.19
N LYS A 5 -5.77 -10.45 -4.24
CA LYS A 5 -5.93 -9.86 -2.88
C LYS A 5 -4.57 -9.67 -2.20
N GLU A 6 -4.41 -8.61 -1.41
CA GLU A 6 -3.14 -8.21 -0.78
C GLU A 6 -2.44 -9.38 -0.07
N ASN A 7 -3.18 -10.14 0.75
CA ASN A 7 -2.64 -11.27 1.51
C ASN A 7 -2.04 -12.34 0.58
N LYS A 8 -2.69 -12.63 -0.55
CA LYS A 8 -2.18 -13.60 -1.54
C LYS A 8 -0.89 -13.11 -2.19
N LYS A 9 -0.76 -11.80 -2.45
CA LYS A 9 0.48 -11.20 -2.98
C LYS A 9 1.63 -11.32 -1.97
N LYS A 10 1.36 -11.03 -0.68
CA LYS A 10 2.34 -11.14 0.42
C LYS A 10 2.81 -12.58 0.63
N ILE A 11 1.88 -13.55 0.63
CA ILE A 11 2.20 -14.98 0.72
C ILE A 11 3.08 -15.42 -0.46
N LEU A 12 2.69 -15.07 -1.69
CA LEU A 12 3.48 -15.44 -2.88
C LEU A 12 4.90 -14.86 -2.81
N LEU A 13 5.01 -13.58 -2.43
CA LEU A 13 6.30 -12.89 -2.29
C LEU A 13 7.19 -13.55 -1.24
N LEU A 14 6.64 -13.96 -0.09
CA LEU A 14 7.37 -14.70 0.94
C LEU A 14 7.82 -16.08 0.45
N LEU A 15 6.94 -16.83 -0.24
CA LEU A 15 7.28 -18.13 -0.80
C LEU A 15 8.41 -18.01 -1.83
N THR A 16 8.35 -17.02 -2.72
CA THR A 16 9.42 -16.80 -3.71
C THR A 16 10.72 -16.36 -3.05
N ALA A 17 10.66 -15.52 -2.02
CA ALA A 17 11.85 -15.12 -1.27
C ALA A 17 12.47 -16.29 -0.50
N GLY A 18 11.67 -17.15 0.14
CA GLY A 18 12.14 -18.35 0.82
C GLY A 18 12.78 -19.36 -0.13
N ALA A 19 12.18 -19.58 -1.30
CA ALA A 19 12.78 -20.38 -2.37
C ALA A 19 14.11 -19.78 -2.85
N ALA A 20 14.16 -18.45 -3.06
CA ALA A 20 15.39 -17.78 -3.47
C ALA A 20 16.50 -17.86 -2.40
N LEU A 21 16.16 -17.80 -1.12
CA LEU A 21 17.12 -17.92 -0.02
C LEU A 21 17.66 -19.35 0.11
N SER A 22 16.80 -20.36 0.06
CA SER A 22 17.20 -21.78 0.15
C SER A 22 18.11 -22.24 -1.00
N LEU A 23 17.96 -21.64 -2.19
CA LEU A 23 18.78 -21.94 -3.36
C LEU A 23 20.11 -21.14 -3.42
N ASN A 24 20.36 -20.23 -2.47
CA ASN A 24 21.59 -19.44 -2.43
C ASN A 24 22.49 -19.86 -1.27
N ARG A 25 23.78 -20.10 -1.54
CA ARG A 25 24.79 -20.46 -0.52
C ARG A 25 25.70 -19.30 -0.08
N CYS A 26 25.47 -18.08 -0.59
CA CYS A 26 26.40 -16.95 -0.43
C CYS A 26 25.78 -15.81 0.40
N PRO A 27 26.31 -15.47 1.59
CA PRO A 27 25.71 -14.52 2.54
C PRO A 27 25.37 -13.14 1.97
N GLY A 28 26.21 -12.59 1.08
CA GLY A 28 25.94 -11.30 0.44
C GLY A 28 24.67 -11.30 -0.44
N LYS A 29 24.32 -12.45 -1.04
CA LYS A 29 23.09 -12.60 -1.83
C LYS A 29 21.84 -12.65 -0.95
N TYR A 30 21.94 -13.10 0.30
CA TYR A 30 20.83 -13.11 1.27
C TYR A 30 20.35 -11.69 1.55
N PHE A 31 21.26 -10.78 1.91
CA PHE A 31 20.91 -9.38 2.17
C PHE A 31 20.31 -8.69 0.94
N LYS A 32 20.78 -9.02 -0.26
CA LYS A 32 20.19 -8.52 -1.51
C LYS A 32 18.76 -9.02 -1.74
N ILE A 33 18.49 -10.29 -1.45
CA ILE A 33 17.14 -10.89 -1.54
C ILE A 33 16.21 -10.25 -0.49
N LEU A 34 16.66 -10.10 0.75
CA LEU A 34 15.90 -9.44 1.81
C LEU A 34 15.60 -7.98 1.48
N GLY A 35 16.57 -7.26 0.90
CA GLY A 35 16.36 -5.89 0.42
C GLY A 35 15.30 -5.80 -0.68
N LYS A 36 15.30 -6.76 -1.61
CA LYS A 36 14.26 -6.86 -2.66
C LYS A 36 12.89 -7.24 -2.09
N LEU A 37 12.85 -8.17 -1.13
CA LEU A 37 11.64 -8.56 -0.40
C LEU A 37 11.03 -7.34 0.31
N LYS A 38 11.83 -6.58 1.06
CA LYS A 38 11.38 -5.35 1.75
C LYS A 38 10.80 -4.32 0.76
N LYS A 39 11.45 -4.11 -0.39
CA LYS A 39 10.94 -3.20 -1.44
C LYS A 39 9.63 -3.70 -2.05
N GLY A 40 9.53 -4.99 -2.36
CA GLY A 40 8.32 -5.60 -2.89
C GLY A 40 7.15 -5.52 -1.90
N TRP A 41 7.42 -5.75 -0.62
CA TRP A 41 6.44 -5.62 0.44
C TRP A 41 5.87 -4.20 0.54
N LYS A 42 6.75 -3.19 0.60
CA LYS A 42 6.34 -1.77 0.58
C LYS A 42 5.56 -1.39 -0.67
N SER A 43 5.90 -1.97 -1.82
CA SER A 43 5.18 -1.72 -3.08
C SER A 43 3.75 -2.26 -3.03
N ILE A 44 3.55 -3.46 -2.48
CA ILE A 44 2.21 -4.05 -2.29
C ILE A 44 1.36 -3.17 -1.36
N GLU A 45 1.92 -2.69 -0.25
CA GLU A 45 1.23 -1.79 0.68
C GLU A 45 0.90 -0.44 0.05
N SER A 46 1.85 0.14 -0.70
CA SER A 46 1.64 1.40 -1.42
C SER A 46 0.57 1.27 -2.50
N GLN A 47 0.47 0.12 -3.16
CA GLN A 47 -0.60 -0.16 -4.11
C GLN A 47 -1.96 -0.24 -3.42
N LYS A 48 -2.04 -0.87 -2.24
CA LYS A 48 -3.27 -0.93 -1.45
C LYS A 48 -3.75 0.46 -1.07
N ILE A 49 -2.86 1.30 -0.51
CA ILE A 49 -3.19 2.68 -0.14
C ILE A 49 -3.71 3.47 -1.35
N LYS A 50 -3.07 3.31 -2.53
CA LYS A 50 -3.55 3.94 -3.77
C LYS A 50 -4.92 3.41 -4.21
N GLN A 51 -5.18 2.13 -4.05
CA GLN A 51 -6.49 1.51 -4.34
C GLN A 51 -7.55 2.06 -3.39
N ASP A 52 -7.29 2.08 -2.09
CA ASP A 52 -8.20 2.59 -1.07
C ASP A 52 -8.53 4.07 -1.31
N ILE A 53 -7.53 4.90 -1.61
CA ILE A 53 -7.74 6.32 -1.98
C ILE A 53 -8.57 6.43 -3.27
N SER A 54 -8.32 5.57 -4.26
CA SER A 54 -9.10 5.56 -5.51
C SER A 54 -10.56 5.14 -5.27
N GLU A 55 -10.82 4.21 -4.35
CA GLU A 55 -12.17 3.84 -3.92
C GLU A 55 -12.87 4.96 -3.15
N LEU A 56 -12.16 5.65 -2.26
CA LEU A 56 -12.67 6.84 -1.57
C LEU A 56 -13.01 7.97 -2.56
N TYR A 57 -12.21 8.13 -3.62
CA TYR A 57 -12.49 9.08 -4.69
C TYR A 57 -13.72 8.66 -5.52
N ARG A 58 -13.80 7.39 -5.95
CA ARG A 58 -14.94 6.84 -6.71
C ARG A 58 -16.25 6.89 -5.93
N SER A 59 -16.21 6.68 -4.62
CA SER A 59 -17.38 6.79 -3.73
C SER A 59 -17.81 8.24 -3.46
N LYS A 60 -17.10 9.22 -4.04
CA LYS A 60 -17.29 10.66 -3.87
C LYS A 60 -17.18 11.09 -2.41
N LEU A 61 -16.33 10.43 -1.61
CA LEU A 61 -16.07 10.81 -0.22
C LEU A 61 -14.92 11.82 -0.13
N VAL A 62 -13.92 11.68 -0.98
CA VAL A 62 -12.78 12.61 -1.10
C VAL A 62 -12.67 13.12 -2.53
N ASN A 63 -12.22 14.35 -2.68
CA ASN A 63 -11.88 14.96 -3.96
C ASN A 63 -10.36 15.20 -4.01
N VAL A 64 -9.75 15.10 -5.18
CA VAL A 64 -8.30 15.29 -5.35
C VAL A 64 -8.07 16.61 -6.07
N LYS A 65 -7.30 17.50 -5.46
CA LYS A 65 -6.86 18.76 -6.08
C LYS A 65 -5.36 18.69 -6.33
N ASN A 66 -4.96 18.81 -7.59
CA ASN A 66 -3.54 18.92 -7.94
C ASN A 66 -3.05 20.33 -7.58
N ASN A 67 -1.96 20.39 -6.83
CA ASN A 67 -1.28 21.64 -6.50
C ASN A 67 -0.27 21.98 -7.62
N LYS A 68 0.10 23.26 -7.73
CA LYS A 68 0.98 23.76 -8.80
C LYS A 68 2.41 23.21 -8.70
N ASP A 69 2.78 22.80 -7.51
CA ASP A 69 4.05 22.24 -7.04
C ASP A 69 4.15 20.71 -7.27
N GLY A 70 3.19 20.11 -7.99
CA GLY A 70 3.19 18.68 -8.34
C GLY A 70 2.73 17.76 -7.21
N THR A 71 2.38 18.32 -6.06
CA THR A 71 1.72 17.59 -4.96
C THR A 71 0.21 17.52 -5.20
N PHE A 72 -0.49 16.63 -4.48
CA PHE A 72 -1.94 16.49 -4.58
C PHE A 72 -2.58 16.53 -3.19
N SER A 73 -3.60 17.36 -3.05
CA SER A 73 -4.37 17.53 -1.82
C SER A 73 -5.64 16.67 -1.86
N LEU A 74 -5.88 15.91 -0.80
CA LEU A 74 -7.12 15.16 -0.59
C LEU A 74 -8.10 16.02 0.22
N ILE A 75 -9.24 16.37 -0.38
CA ILE A 75 -10.24 17.25 0.22
C ILE A 75 -11.49 16.42 0.52
N LEU A 76 -11.93 16.39 1.79
CA LEU A 76 -13.18 15.77 2.18
C LEU A 76 -14.37 16.49 1.52
N THR A 77 -15.20 15.74 0.80
CA THR A 77 -16.46 16.25 0.25
C THR A 77 -17.49 16.41 1.35
N GLU A 78 -18.59 17.11 1.09
CA GLU A 78 -19.70 17.25 2.03
C GLU A 78 -20.31 15.91 2.46
N LYS A 79 -20.50 15.00 1.50
CA LYS A 79 -20.90 13.62 1.76
C LYS A 79 -19.86 12.85 2.58
N GLY A 80 -18.58 13.10 2.32
CA GLY A 80 -17.47 12.59 3.11
C GLY A 80 -17.53 13.06 4.55
N ARG A 81 -17.74 14.36 4.78
CA ARG A 81 -17.86 14.98 6.11
C ARG A 81 -19.00 14.38 6.94
N GLN A 82 -20.16 14.12 6.33
CA GLN A 82 -21.30 13.48 7.01
C GLN A 82 -21.02 12.01 7.40
N LYS A 83 -20.10 11.35 6.69
CA LYS A 83 -19.71 9.95 6.94
C LYS A 83 -18.42 9.79 7.72
N VAL A 84 -17.77 10.89 8.14
CA VAL A 84 -16.58 10.81 9.01
C VAL A 84 -17.02 10.12 10.30
N LEU A 85 -16.56 8.89 10.51
CA LEU A 85 -16.55 8.32 11.85
C LEU A 85 -15.68 9.24 12.69
N ARG A 86 -16.28 9.94 13.65
CA ARG A 86 -15.57 10.61 14.74
C ARG A 86 -14.92 9.52 15.59
N TYR A 87 -13.78 9.03 15.14
CA TYR A 87 -12.86 8.35 16.03
C TYR A 87 -12.27 9.44 16.92
N ASP A 88 -12.57 9.33 18.21
CA ASP A 88 -11.93 10.10 19.26
C ASP A 88 -10.46 9.67 19.29
N LEU A 89 -9.63 10.36 18.52
CA LEU A 89 -8.20 10.07 18.37
C LEU A 89 -7.44 10.24 19.70
N GLU A 90 -8.04 10.90 20.69
CA GLU A 90 -7.47 11.05 22.04
C GLU A 90 -7.70 9.83 22.94
N LYS A 91 -8.56 8.87 22.53
CA LYS A 91 -8.85 7.65 23.30
C LYS A 91 -8.11 6.40 22.82
N MET A 92 -7.13 6.51 21.94
CA MET A 92 -6.25 5.41 21.53
C MET A 92 -4.89 5.47 22.20
#